data_AF-A0A7Y8IAJ4-F1
#
_entry.id   AF-A0A7Y8IAJ4-F1
#
_cell.length_a   1.000
_cell.length_b   1.000
_cell.length_c   1.000
_cell.angle_alpha   90.00
_cell.angle_beta   90.00
_cell.angle_gamma   90.00
#
_symmetry.space_group_name_H-M   'P 1'
#
loop_
_entity.id
_entity.type
_entity.pdbx_description
1 polymer ?
#
loop_
_entity_poly.entity_id
_entity_poly.type
_entity_poly.pdbx_seq_one_letter_code
_entity_poly.pdbx_strand_id
1 'polypeptide(L)'
;MIFIDGVGIGKEDYQNNPFFKFGFKTFEKFLGAIPSNINPQLKSNNCILFPVDACMGVEGLPQSGTGQTSIFCGVNAPELIGMHFGPYPYSALLPVIRDKNIFKSFLDRKLKVTFANAYPRVFFDYIKSGKKRLSVTTLMCQMNKMRLRKANDVRKGTALTAEITNERWNQKLGYKLPLLSPEKAADRLLKISSKNNFTLYEYFLTDHIGHGRYSDEFELFFRTLDRFLYQVLNKINHETTTLIVCSDHGNLEDISIKSHTLNPALMIAAGRKSDSIFNKTKSLSQIKNSVLDLID
;
A
#
# COMPACT_ATOMS: atom_id res chain seq x y z
N MET A 1 6.58 -5.51 -1.02
CA MET A 1 5.21 -5.16 -0.61
C MET A 1 4.89 -3.75 -1.08
N ILE A 2 3.76 -3.58 -1.76
CA ILE A 2 3.20 -2.29 -2.16
C ILE A 2 1.90 -2.13 -1.38
N PHE A 3 1.84 -1.13 -0.51
CA PHE A 3 0.64 -0.80 0.22
C PHE A 3 -0.12 0.31 -0.53
N ILE A 4 -1.37 0.06 -0.89
CA ILE A 4 -2.28 1.01 -1.54
C ILE A 4 -3.42 1.33 -0.57
N ASP A 5 -3.54 2.58 -0.14
CA ASP A 5 -4.51 3.00 0.88
C ASP A 5 -5.93 3.08 0.29
N GLY A 6 -6.93 2.51 0.94
CA GLY A 6 -8.34 2.64 0.53
C GLY A 6 -8.73 2.06 -0.84
N VAL A 7 -8.45 0.77 -1.08
CA VAL A 7 -8.90 0.02 -2.26
C VAL A 7 -9.55 -1.30 -1.85
N GLY A 8 -10.85 -1.41 -2.08
CA GLY A 8 -11.65 -2.61 -1.83
C GLY A 8 -12.07 -3.34 -3.10
N ILE A 9 -12.86 -4.40 -2.92
CA ILE A 9 -13.52 -5.13 -4.00
C ILE A 9 -15.03 -4.88 -3.93
N GLY A 10 -15.49 -3.97 -4.78
CA GLY A 10 -16.86 -3.47 -4.80
C GLY A 10 -17.76 -4.14 -5.83
N LYS A 11 -18.91 -3.53 -6.09
CA LYS A 11 -19.85 -3.97 -7.13
C LYS A 11 -19.28 -3.73 -8.53
N GLU A 12 -19.74 -4.53 -9.48
CA GLU A 12 -19.64 -4.21 -10.90
C GLU A 12 -20.57 -3.03 -11.21
N ASP A 13 -20.00 -1.83 -11.24
CA ASP A 13 -20.71 -0.57 -11.44
C ASP A 13 -19.92 0.35 -12.39
N TYR A 14 -20.43 0.52 -13.61
CA TYR A 14 -19.80 1.35 -14.64
C TYR A 14 -19.97 2.87 -14.44
N GLN A 15 -20.73 3.29 -13.42
CA GLN A 15 -20.95 4.69 -13.06
C GLN A 15 -20.07 5.12 -11.88
N ASN A 16 -20.03 4.32 -10.81
CA ASN A 16 -19.41 4.68 -9.52
C ASN A 16 -18.23 3.83 -9.11
N ASN A 17 -17.93 2.72 -9.79
CA ASN A 17 -16.68 1.98 -9.55
C ASN A 17 -15.65 2.38 -10.62
N PRO A 18 -14.60 3.15 -10.27
CA PRO A 18 -13.60 3.62 -11.22
C PRO A 18 -12.90 2.50 -12.01
N PHE A 19 -12.76 1.32 -11.41
CA PHE A 19 -12.15 0.17 -12.08
C PHE A 19 -12.97 -0.29 -13.27
N PHE A 20 -14.31 -0.34 -13.16
CA PHE A 20 -15.21 -0.68 -14.27
C PHE A 20 -15.45 0.50 -15.20
N LYS A 21 -15.62 1.71 -14.65
CA LYS A 21 -15.88 2.93 -15.42
C LYS A 21 -14.75 3.30 -16.38
N PHE A 22 -13.52 3.27 -15.91
CA PHE A 22 -12.35 3.72 -16.69
C PHE A 22 -11.53 2.57 -17.24
N GLY A 23 -11.77 1.34 -16.79
CA GLY A 23 -10.92 0.18 -17.05
C GLY A 23 -9.60 0.27 -16.27
N PHE A 24 -9.06 -0.88 -15.89
CA PHE A 24 -7.79 -0.98 -15.16
C PHE A 24 -6.97 -2.12 -15.76
N LYS A 25 -5.97 -1.76 -16.57
CA LYS A 25 -5.18 -2.68 -17.40
C LYS A 25 -4.53 -3.78 -16.56
N THR A 26 -4.09 -3.45 -15.35
CA THR A 26 -3.55 -4.42 -14.40
C THR A 26 -4.53 -5.54 -14.12
N PHE A 27 -5.82 -5.25 -13.95
CA PHE A 27 -6.82 -6.28 -13.71
C PHE A 27 -7.17 -7.00 -15.01
N GLU A 28 -7.57 -6.24 -16.04
CA GLU A 28 -8.09 -6.81 -17.29
C GLU A 28 -7.05 -7.64 -18.05
N LYS A 29 -5.81 -7.16 -18.18
CA LYS A 29 -4.78 -7.80 -18.99
C LYS A 29 -3.93 -8.81 -18.21
N PHE A 30 -3.72 -8.59 -16.91
CA PHE A 30 -2.88 -9.48 -16.11
C PHE A 30 -3.69 -10.56 -15.39
N LEU A 31 -4.86 -10.21 -14.85
CA LEU A 31 -5.74 -11.12 -14.10
C LEU A 31 -6.95 -11.60 -14.91
N GLY A 32 -7.18 -11.06 -16.11
CA GLY A 32 -8.20 -11.48 -17.06
C GLY A 32 -9.58 -10.83 -16.85
N ALA A 33 -9.81 -10.18 -15.72
CA ALA A 33 -11.05 -9.49 -15.41
C ALA A 33 -10.82 -8.42 -14.30
N ILE A 34 -11.80 -7.55 -14.09
CA ILE A 34 -11.86 -6.64 -12.92
C ILE A 34 -12.58 -7.39 -11.79
N PRO A 35 -12.04 -7.41 -10.55
CA PRO A 35 -12.70 -8.09 -9.44
C PRO A 35 -13.98 -7.36 -9.04
N SER A 36 -15.01 -8.13 -8.70
CA SER A 36 -16.27 -7.63 -8.14
C SER A 36 -16.72 -8.48 -6.96
N ASN A 37 -17.76 -8.05 -6.26
CA ASN A 37 -18.42 -8.87 -5.25
C ASN A 37 -18.93 -10.23 -5.76
N ILE A 38 -19.22 -10.37 -7.07
CA ILE A 38 -19.63 -11.64 -7.70
C ILE A 38 -18.41 -12.51 -7.99
N ASN A 39 -17.31 -11.92 -8.46
CA ASN A 39 -16.06 -12.61 -8.75
C ASN A 39 -14.89 -11.95 -8.01
N PRO A 40 -14.80 -12.12 -6.68
CA PRO A 40 -13.85 -11.36 -5.86
C PRO A 40 -12.43 -11.94 -5.90
N GLN A 41 -12.28 -13.16 -6.42
CA GLN A 41 -10.99 -13.84 -6.53
C GLN A 41 -10.65 -14.10 -7.99
N LEU A 42 -9.50 -13.60 -8.43
CA LEU A 42 -8.98 -13.80 -9.77
C LEU A 42 -7.62 -14.47 -9.69
N LYS A 43 -7.38 -15.45 -10.56
CA LYS A 43 -6.09 -16.15 -10.63
C LYS A 43 -5.62 -16.23 -12.08
N SER A 44 -4.37 -15.83 -12.31
CA SER A 44 -3.72 -15.88 -13.62
C SER A 44 -2.23 -16.12 -13.42
N ASN A 45 -1.70 -17.21 -13.99
CA ASN A 45 -0.31 -17.64 -13.80
C ASN A 45 0.06 -17.71 -12.30
N ASN A 46 1.20 -17.12 -11.92
CA ASN A 46 1.68 -17.01 -10.53
C ASN A 46 1.11 -15.80 -9.78
N CYS A 47 -0.05 -15.28 -10.18
CA CYS A 47 -0.67 -14.10 -9.59
C CYS A 47 -2.11 -14.37 -9.16
N ILE A 48 -2.45 -13.95 -7.96
CA ILE A 48 -3.75 -14.17 -7.33
C ILE A 48 -4.21 -12.85 -6.73
N LEU A 49 -5.37 -12.38 -7.14
CA LEU A 49 -6.11 -11.30 -6.48
C LEU A 49 -7.23 -11.91 -5.66
N PHE A 50 -7.40 -11.48 -4.42
CA PHE A 50 -8.39 -12.04 -3.51
C PHE A 50 -8.84 -11.03 -2.44
N PRO A 51 -10.03 -11.22 -1.85
CA PRO A 51 -10.54 -10.36 -0.80
C PRO A 51 -9.86 -10.66 0.55
N VAL A 52 -9.64 -9.60 1.34
CA VAL A 52 -9.16 -9.68 2.72
C VAL A 52 -10.12 -8.91 3.62
N ASP A 53 -10.52 -9.53 4.73
CA ASP A 53 -11.42 -8.91 5.70
C ASP A 53 -10.74 -7.72 6.40
N ALA A 54 -11.30 -6.53 6.16
CA ALA A 54 -10.90 -5.26 6.78
C ALA A 54 -11.71 -4.93 8.05
N CYS A 55 -12.86 -5.58 8.25
CA CYS A 55 -13.72 -5.35 9.42
C CYS A 55 -13.19 -6.07 10.66
N MET A 56 -12.58 -7.26 10.48
CA MET A 56 -11.95 -8.04 11.54
C MET A 56 -12.88 -8.27 12.75
N GLY A 57 -14.18 -8.45 12.48
CA GLY A 57 -15.20 -8.69 13.49
C GLY A 57 -15.56 -7.49 14.38
N VAL A 58 -15.09 -6.28 14.07
CA VAL A 58 -15.39 -5.07 14.84
C VAL A 58 -16.38 -4.18 14.08
N GLU A 59 -17.41 -3.72 14.79
CA GLU A 59 -18.45 -2.83 14.23
C GLU A 59 -17.87 -1.50 13.76
N GLY A 60 -18.46 -0.95 12.69
CA GLY A 60 -18.09 0.33 12.09
C GLY A 60 -17.28 0.18 10.81
N LEU A 61 -17.05 1.30 10.14
CA LEU A 61 -16.27 1.33 8.91
C LEU A 61 -14.77 1.14 9.21
N PRO A 62 -14.07 0.21 8.54
CA PRO A 62 -12.62 0.09 8.61
C PRO A 62 -11.91 1.44 8.41
N GLN A 63 -10.84 1.70 9.15
CA GLN A 63 -10.10 2.97 9.12
C GLN A 63 -8.59 2.75 8.98
N SER A 64 -7.88 3.70 8.40
CA SER A 64 -6.46 3.52 8.05
C SER A 64 -5.54 3.33 9.27
N GLY A 65 -5.81 3.98 10.41
CA GLY A 65 -4.97 3.85 11.60
C GLY A 65 -4.95 2.43 12.17
N THR A 66 -6.13 1.84 12.37
CA THR A 66 -6.30 0.46 12.83
C THR A 66 -5.99 -0.55 11.73
N GLY A 67 -6.40 -0.30 10.49
CA GLY A 67 -6.12 -1.15 9.34
C GLY A 67 -4.62 -1.32 9.11
N GLN A 68 -3.87 -0.22 8.94
CA GLN A 68 -2.42 -0.26 8.77
C GLN A 68 -1.70 -0.88 9.97
N THR A 69 -2.13 -0.59 11.20
CA THR A 69 -1.56 -1.24 12.40
C THR A 69 -1.73 -2.76 12.31
N SER A 70 -2.90 -3.22 11.88
CA SER A 70 -3.20 -4.66 11.76
C SER A 70 -2.33 -5.32 10.69
N ILE A 71 -2.24 -4.71 9.50
CA ILE A 71 -1.38 -5.16 8.41
C ILE A 71 0.08 -5.31 8.87
N PHE A 72 0.62 -4.24 9.46
CA PHE A 72 2.06 -4.16 9.69
C PHE A 72 2.52 -4.74 11.03
N CYS A 73 1.63 -4.91 11.99
CA CYS A 73 1.96 -5.46 13.31
C CYS A 73 1.46 -6.89 13.51
N GLY A 74 0.57 -7.38 12.64
CA GLY A 74 0.04 -8.75 12.71
C GLY A 74 -0.89 -8.97 13.91
N VAL A 75 -1.75 -7.99 14.20
CA VAL A 75 -2.71 -8.03 15.31
C VAL A 75 -4.07 -7.51 14.84
N ASN A 76 -5.16 -7.86 15.52
CA ASN A 76 -6.45 -7.23 15.31
C ASN A 76 -6.49 -5.87 16.04
N ALA A 77 -5.97 -4.82 15.41
CA ALA A 77 -5.86 -3.50 16.04
C ALA A 77 -7.21 -2.86 16.44
N PRO A 78 -8.30 -2.95 15.64
CA PRO A 78 -9.57 -2.38 16.10
C PRO A 78 -10.15 -3.15 17.28
N GLU A 79 -9.95 -4.47 17.38
CA GLU A 79 -10.37 -5.25 18.55
C GLU A 79 -9.61 -4.82 19.81
N LEU A 80 -8.29 -4.58 19.70
CA LEU A 80 -7.47 -4.11 20.83
C LEU A 80 -7.92 -2.76 21.42
N ILE A 81 -8.59 -1.91 20.63
CA ILE A 81 -9.08 -0.60 21.09
C ILE A 81 -10.61 -0.48 21.09
N GLY A 82 -11.32 -1.56 20.75
CA GLY A 82 -12.79 -1.62 20.70
C GLY A 82 -13.46 -0.84 19.57
N MET A 83 -12.72 -0.35 18.56
CA MET A 83 -13.28 0.42 17.44
C MET A 83 -12.30 0.52 16.26
N HIS A 84 -12.83 0.83 15.08
CA HIS A 84 -12.01 1.31 13.96
C HIS A 84 -11.58 2.76 14.18
N PHE A 85 -10.32 3.09 13.90
CA PHE A 85 -9.80 4.44 14.12
C PHE A 85 -8.77 4.86 13.05
N GLY A 86 -8.82 6.12 12.63
CA GLY A 86 -7.93 6.69 11.63
C GLY A 86 -8.07 8.21 11.50
N PRO A 87 -7.29 8.85 10.60
CA PRO A 87 -6.35 8.24 9.65
C PRO A 87 -4.98 7.90 10.25
N TYR A 88 -4.66 8.43 11.43
CA TYR A 88 -3.42 8.13 12.16
C TYR A 88 -3.65 7.02 13.19
N PRO A 89 -2.62 6.27 13.62
CA PRO A 89 -2.81 5.24 14.63
C PRO A 89 -3.29 5.84 15.95
N TYR A 90 -4.19 5.10 16.61
CA TYR A 90 -4.64 5.43 17.95
C TYR A 90 -3.46 5.36 18.95
N SER A 91 -3.46 6.22 19.96
CA SER A 91 -2.34 6.34 20.92
C SER A 91 -2.05 5.02 21.65
N ALA A 92 -3.09 4.26 22.01
CA ALA A 92 -2.95 2.95 22.65
C ALA A 92 -2.28 1.88 21.75
N LEU A 93 -2.23 2.10 20.43
CA LEU A 93 -1.55 1.21 19.49
C LEU A 93 -0.06 1.52 19.33
N LEU A 94 0.44 2.65 19.85
CA LEU A 94 1.85 3.03 19.71
C LEU A 94 2.82 2.00 20.33
N PRO A 95 2.55 1.37 21.50
CA PRO A 95 3.37 0.28 22.00
C PRO A 95 3.37 -0.94 21.08
N VAL A 96 2.21 -1.30 20.53
CA VAL A 96 2.08 -2.41 19.57
C VAL A 96 2.92 -2.15 18.32
N ILE A 97 2.83 -0.93 17.76
CA ILE A 97 3.63 -0.54 16.59
C ILE A 97 5.13 -0.59 16.93
N ARG A 98 5.53 -0.11 18.12
CA ARG A 98 6.94 -0.14 18.54
C ARG A 98 7.50 -1.56 18.57
N ASP A 99 6.74 -2.50 19.13
CA ASP A 99 7.27 -3.81 19.48
C ASP A 99 7.03 -4.87 18.40
N LYS A 100 5.94 -4.73 17.63
CA LYS A 100 5.48 -5.77 16.71
C LYS A 100 5.55 -5.40 15.23
N ASN A 101 6.01 -4.21 14.86
CA ASN A 101 6.00 -3.85 13.43
C ASN A 101 6.86 -4.79 12.56
N ILE A 102 6.50 -4.87 11.28
CA ILE A 102 7.13 -5.75 10.31
C ILE A 102 8.62 -5.44 10.11
N PHE A 103 9.02 -4.16 10.05
CA PHE A 103 10.44 -3.81 9.91
C PHE A 103 11.26 -4.33 11.08
N LYS A 104 10.76 -4.18 12.31
CA LYS A 104 11.39 -4.73 13.52
C LYS A 104 11.58 -6.24 13.40
N SER A 105 10.56 -6.96 12.94
CA SER A 105 10.61 -8.42 12.79
C SER A 105 11.71 -8.89 11.83
N PHE A 106 11.91 -8.17 10.72
CA PHE A 106 13.02 -8.46 9.80
C PHE A 106 14.38 -8.01 10.36
N LEU A 107 14.45 -6.84 11.01
CA LEU A 107 15.68 -6.30 11.59
C LEU A 107 16.22 -7.17 12.73
N ASP A 108 15.34 -7.69 13.58
CA ASP A 108 15.71 -8.61 14.68
C ASP A 108 16.32 -9.91 14.13
N ARG A 109 15.95 -10.30 12.89
CA ARG A 109 16.55 -11.42 12.13
C ARG A 109 17.81 -11.02 11.34
N LYS A 110 18.34 -9.81 11.54
CA LYS A 110 19.50 -9.23 10.82
C LYS A 110 19.30 -9.15 9.30
N LEU A 111 18.06 -9.07 8.83
CA LEU A 111 17.73 -8.96 7.41
C LEU A 111 17.67 -7.50 6.94
N LYS A 112 17.99 -7.27 5.66
CA LYS A 112 17.98 -5.93 5.06
C LYS A 112 16.55 -5.51 4.74
N VAL A 113 16.14 -4.36 5.27
CA VAL A 113 14.84 -3.75 4.99
C VAL A 113 14.98 -2.33 4.45
N THR A 114 14.00 -1.90 3.65
CA THR A 114 13.87 -0.49 3.26
C THR A 114 12.42 -0.07 3.10
N PHE A 115 12.16 1.19 3.45
CA PHE A 115 10.97 1.91 3.01
C PHE A 115 11.37 2.78 1.80
N ALA A 116 10.72 2.56 0.67
CA ALA A 116 11.14 3.12 -0.62
C ALA A 116 10.67 4.57 -0.83
N ASN A 117 9.68 5.02 -0.06
CA ASN A 117 9.11 6.36 -0.17
C ASN A 117 10.09 7.44 0.30
N ALA A 118 10.18 8.50 -0.48
CA ALA A 118 10.82 9.75 -0.11
C ALA A 118 9.79 10.76 0.40
N TYR A 119 10.27 11.64 1.28
CA TYR A 119 9.52 12.76 1.82
C TYR A 119 10.12 14.10 1.39
N PRO A 120 9.27 15.12 1.12
CA PRO A 120 9.75 16.45 0.80
C PRO A 120 10.26 17.16 2.06
N ARG A 121 11.07 18.21 1.88
CA ARG A 121 11.58 19.07 2.97
C ARG A 121 10.50 19.50 3.96
N VAL A 122 9.32 19.90 3.47
CA VAL A 122 8.20 20.35 4.32
C VAL A 122 7.77 19.31 5.36
N PHE A 123 7.93 18.02 5.06
CA PHE A 123 7.64 16.93 5.99
C PHE A 123 8.71 16.79 7.07
N PHE A 124 9.99 16.98 6.72
CA PHE A 124 11.06 17.00 7.72
C PHE A 124 10.94 18.20 8.65
N ASP A 125 10.55 19.36 8.11
CA ASP A 125 10.29 20.57 8.90
C ASP A 125 9.09 20.36 9.84
N TYR A 126 8.04 19.67 9.37
CA TYR A 126 6.91 19.21 10.20
C TYR A 126 7.39 18.36 11.39
N ILE A 127 8.21 17.34 11.16
CA ILE A 127 8.71 16.47 12.24
C ILE A 127 9.57 17.27 13.23
N LYS A 128 10.46 18.14 12.72
CA LYS A 128 11.33 18.99 13.56
C LYS A 128 10.56 19.97 14.43
N SER A 129 9.38 20.42 13.99
CA SER A 129 8.50 21.29 14.78
C SER A 129 7.87 20.60 16.01
N GLY A 130 8.12 19.31 16.23
CA GLY A 130 7.61 18.56 17.37
C GLY A 130 6.22 17.95 17.16
N LYS A 131 5.64 18.10 15.97
CA LYS A 131 4.35 17.50 15.62
C LYS A 131 4.44 15.97 15.53
N LYS A 132 3.43 15.29 16.07
CA LYS A 132 3.43 13.83 16.30
C LYS A 132 2.41 13.03 15.47
N ARG A 133 1.60 13.67 14.62
CA ARG A 133 0.63 12.95 13.78
C ARG A 133 1.35 12.39 12.54
N LEU A 134 1.69 11.11 12.61
CA LEU A 134 2.46 10.41 11.59
C LEU A 134 1.73 9.12 11.20
N SER A 135 1.85 8.72 9.93
CA SER A 135 1.31 7.45 9.45
C SER A 135 1.98 6.27 10.18
N VAL A 136 1.33 5.10 10.16
CA VAL A 136 1.91 3.88 10.74
C VAL A 136 3.26 3.58 10.08
N THR A 137 3.35 3.67 8.74
CA THR A 137 4.59 3.50 7.97
C THR A 137 5.73 4.41 8.40
N THR A 138 5.44 5.68 8.65
CA THR A 138 6.44 6.64 9.15
C THR A 138 6.88 6.29 10.57
N LEU A 139 5.93 5.96 11.46
CA LEU A 139 6.23 5.61 12.86
C LEU A 139 7.10 4.36 12.94
N MET A 140 6.79 3.33 12.15
CA MET A 140 7.62 2.13 12.06
C MET A 140 9.07 2.47 11.67
N CYS A 141 9.25 3.35 10.68
CA CYS A 141 10.59 3.80 10.29
C CYS A 141 11.32 4.50 11.45
N GLN A 142 10.65 5.46 12.11
CA GLN A 142 11.26 6.21 13.22
C GLN A 142 11.60 5.33 14.41
N MET A 143 10.69 4.44 14.82
CA MET A 143 10.88 3.52 15.95
C MET A 143 12.03 2.55 15.74
N ASN A 144 12.29 2.15 14.48
CA ASN A 144 13.44 1.32 14.11
C ASN A 144 14.68 2.13 13.69
N LYS A 145 14.70 3.45 13.94
CA LYS A 145 15.81 4.35 13.56
C LYS A 145 16.18 4.27 12.07
N MET A 146 15.22 3.92 11.22
CA MET A 146 15.41 3.87 9.77
C MET A 146 15.48 5.29 9.22
N ARG A 147 16.46 5.54 8.35
CA ARG A 147 16.58 6.83 7.69
C ARG A 147 15.47 7.01 6.65
N LEU A 148 14.63 8.03 6.83
CA LEU A 148 13.67 8.46 5.82
C LEU A 148 14.38 9.00 4.58
N ARG A 149 13.88 8.64 3.39
CA ARG A 149 14.45 9.09 2.11
C ARG A 149 14.02 10.52 1.82
N LYS A 150 14.88 11.26 1.12
CA LYS A 150 14.66 12.67 0.75
C LYS A 150 14.87 12.88 -0.74
N ALA A 151 14.67 14.11 -1.22
CA ALA A 151 14.84 14.46 -2.64
C ALA A 151 16.16 14.00 -3.26
N ASN A 152 17.27 14.02 -2.53
CA ASN A 152 18.56 13.52 -3.04
C ASN A 152 18.56 12.01 -3.30
N ASP A 153 17.81 11.22 -2.54
CA ASP A 153 17.63 9.79 -2.80
C ASP A 153 16.81 9.57 -4.08
N VAL A 154 15.78 10.40 -4.30
CA VAL A 154 14.99 10.39 -5.55
C VAL A 154 15.85 10.72 -6.76
N ARG A 155 16.71 11.74 -6.67
CA ARG A 155 17.69 12.09 -7.73
C ARG A 155 18.65 10.95 -8.04
N LYS A 156 19.13 10.25 -7.00
CA LYS A 156 20.05 9.11 -7.14
C LYS A 156 19.38 7.80 -7.57
N GLY A 157 18.06 7.80 -7.73
CA GLY A 157 17.31 6.60 -8.11
C GLY A 157 17.23 5.54 -7.01
N THR A 158 17.34 5.93 -5.74
CA THR A 158 17.28 5.03 -4.58
C THR A 158 16.03 5.24 -3.72
N ALA A 159 15.09 6.04 -4.21
CA ALA A 159 13.77 6.25 -3.63
C ALA A 159 12.75 6.69 -4.70
N LEU A 160 11.47 6.63 -4.33
CA LEU A 160 10.33 7.09 -5.11
C LEU A 160 9.53 8.13 -4.33
N THR A 161 8.95 9.10 -5.02
CA THR A 161 7.90 9.95 -4.43
C THR A 161 6.60 9.15 -4.36
N ALA A 162 5.73 9.44 -3.39
CA ALA A 162 4.49 8.67 -3.20
C ALA A 162 3.55 8.70 -4.42
N GLU A 163 3.62 9.77 -5.22
CA GLU A 163 2.86 9.94 -6.47
C GLU A 163 3.50 9.26 -7.69
N ILE A 164 4.65 8.59 -7.53
CA ILE A 164 5.37 7.77 -8.52
C ILE A 164 6.24 8.58 -9.50
N THR A 165 5.77 9.70 -10.04
CA THR A 165 6.36 10.35 -11.24
C THR A 165 7.32 11.50 -10.95
N ASN A 166 7.34 12.03 -9.74
CA ASN A 166 8.01 13.28 -9.30
C ASN A 166 7.37 14.58 -9.84
N GLU A 167 6.34 14.48 -10.69
CA GLU A 167 5.64 15.63 -11.25
C GLU A 167 5.07 16.54 -10.18
N ARG A 168 4.37 15.98 -9.19
CA ARG A 168 3.71 16.78 -8.15
C ARG A 168 4.72 17.49 -7.25
N TRP A 169 5.85 16.86 -6.97
CA TRP A 169 6.93 17.52 -6.23
C TRP A 169 7.51 18.70 -7.01
N ASN A 170 7.68 18.55 -8.33
CA ASN A 170 8.17 19.64 -9.17
C ASN A 170 7.15 20.78 -9.23
N GLN A 171 5.90 20.48 -9.55
CA GLN A 171 4.85 21.48 -9.77
C GLN A 171 4.37 22.17 -8.47
N LYS A 172 4.16 21.41 -7.40
CA LYS A 172 3.51 21.92 -6.17
C LYS A 172 4.51 22.31 -5.08
N LEU A 173 5.73 21.80 -5.11
CA LEU A 173 6.72 22.00 -4.06
C LEU A 173 8.04 22.63 -4.56
N GLY A 174 8.10 23.03 -5.84
CA GLY A 174 9.24 23.75 -6.42
C GLY A 174 10.51 22.93 -6.58
N TYR A 175 10.41 21.60 -6.64
CA TYR A 175 11.58 20.75 -6.91
C TYR A 175 11.98 20.76 -8.39
N LYS A 176 13.24 20.40 -8.64
CA LYS A 176 13.78 20.10 -9.97
C LYS A 176 14.30 18.65 -9.96
N LEU A 177 13.37 17.69 -9.97
CA LEU A 177 13.64 16.26 -10.04
C LEU A 177 13.41 15.75 -11.47
N PRO A 178 14.19 14.77 -11.95
CA PRO A 178 13.88 14.10 -13.21
C PRO A 178 12.48 13.49 -13.16
N LEU A 179 11.63 13.80 -14.15
CA LEU A 179 10.33 13.16 -14.30
C LEU A 179 10.51 11.68 -14.63
N LEU A 180 9.65 10.85 -14.05
CA LEU A 180 9.60 9.42 -14.30
C LEU A 180 8.28 9.08 -14.96
N SER A 181 8.34 8.19 -15.96
CA SER A 181 7.14 7.45 -16.32
C SER A 181 6.81 6.44 -15.21
N PRO A 182 5.54 6.03 -15.07
CA PRO A 182 5.16 4.96 -14.15
C PRO A 182 6.00 3.69 -14.34
N GLU A 183 6.36 3.35 -15.58
CA GLU A 183 7.17 2.17 -15.89
C GLU A 183 8.61 2.31 -15.36
N LYS A 184 9.25 3.46 -15.56
CA LYS A 184 10.60 3.73 -15.02
C LYS A 184 10.60 3.74 -13.49
N ALA A 185 9.51 4.19 -12.87
CA ALA A 185 9.35 4.14 -11.43
C ALA A 185 9.18 2.71 -10.92
N ALA A 186 8.43 1.87 -11.63
CA ALA A 186 8.31 0.44 -11.33
C ALA A 186 9.66 -0.28 -11.43
N ASP A 187 10.42 -0.07 -12.52
CA ASP A 187 11.77 -0.63 -12.68
C ASP A 187 12.70 -0.20 -11.54
N ARG A 188 12.58 1.06 -11.09
CA ARG A 188 13.31 1.58 -9.94
C ARG A 188 12.90 0.87 -8.65
N LEU A 189 11.60 0.66 -8.38
CA LEU A 189 11.14 -0.06 -7.21
C LEU A 189 11.70 -1.49 -7.19
N LEU A 190 11.68 -2.18 -8.32
CA LEU A 190 12.22 -3.54 -8.44
C LEU A 190 13.74 -3.60 -8.20
N LYS A 191 14.48 -2.61 -8.70
CA LYS A 191 15.92 -2.46 -8.41
C LYS A 191 16.22 -2.15 -6.94
N ILE A 192 15.33 -1.43 -6.26
CA ILE A 192 15.43 -1.24 -4.80
C ILE A 192 15.12 -2.56 -4.09
N SER A 193 14.06 -3.25 -4.52
CA SER A 193 13.61 -4.52 -3.94
C SER A 193 14.68 -5.60 -4.02
N SER A 194 15.38 -5.74 -5.15
CA SER A 194 16.41 -6.78 -5.34
C SER A 194 17.63 -6.64 -4.41
N LYS A 195 17.78 -5.51 -3.71
CA LYS A 195 18.88 -5.25 -2.78
C LYS A 195 18.52 -5.49 -1.31
N ASN A 196 17.27 -5.86 -1.03
CA ASN A 196 16.73 -5.97 0.32
C ASN A 196 15.94 -7.27 0.46
N ASN A 197 15.89 -7.82 1.68
CA ASN A 197 15.03 -8.95 2.01
C ASN A 197 13.57 -8.53 2.11
N PHE A 198 13.31 -7.29 2.54
CA PHE A 198 11.97 -6.70 2.54
C PHE A 198 12.00 -5.24 2.07
N THR A 199 11.10 -4.92 1.14
CA THR A 199 10.88 -3.55 0.66
C THR A 199 9.40 -3.23 0.77
N LEU A 200 9.10 -2.10 1.42
CA LEU A 200 7.76 -1.53 1.48
C LEU A 200 7.74 -0.23 0.67
N TYR A 201 6.72 -0.08 -0.17
CA TYR A 201 6.36 1.16 -0.83
C TYR A 201 4.89 1.46 -0.53
N GLU A 202 4.57 2.70 -0.19
CA GLU A 202 3.23 3.17 0.16
C GLU A 202 2.68 4.11 -0.92
N TYR A 203 1.43 3.93 -1.29
CA TYR A 203 0.68 4.79 -2.19
C TYR A 203 -0.67 5.14 -1.55
N PHE A 204 -0.79 6.36 -1.02
CA PHE A 204 -1.98 6.81 -0.29
C PHE A 204 -2.96 7.64 -1.12
N LEU A 205 -2.66 7.90 -2.40
CA LEU A 205 -3.50 8.79 -3.22
C LEU A 205 -4.82 8.15 -3.63
N THR A 206 -4.92 6.82 -3.62
CA THR A 206 -6.17 6.07 -3.88
C THR A 206 -7.25 6.42 -2.86
N ASP A 207 -6.92 6.44 -1.56
CA ASP A 207 -7.83 6.89 -0.52
C ASP A 207 -8.22 8.36 -0.70
N HIS A 208 -7.24 9.23 -0.98
CA HIS A 208 -7.52 10.65 -1.22
C HIS A 208 -8.52 10.89 -2.36
N ILE A 209 -8.35 10.22 -3.50
CA ILE A 209 -9.28 10.38 -4.62
C ILE A 209 -10.63 9.70 -4.35
N GLY A 210 -10.68 8.63 -3.55
CA GLY A 210 -11.92 8.02 -3.06
C GLY A 210 -12.73 8.98 -2.16
N HIS A 211 -12.06 9.74 -1.28
CA HIS A 211 -12.66 10.85 -0.51
C HIS A 211 -13.08 12.05 -1.38
N GLY A 212 -12.89 11.99 -2.71
CA GLY A 212 -13.16 13.08 -3.64
C GLY A 212 -12.15 14.22 -3.60
N ARG A 213 -10.95 14.01 -3.02
CA ARG A 213 -9.87 14.99 -3.07
C ARG A 213 -9.13 14.88 -4.40
N TYR A 214 -8.63 16.02 -4.89
CA TYR A 214 -7.90 16.07 -6.17
C TYR A 214 -8.74 15.54 -7.34
N SER A 215 -10.02 15.91 -7.40
CA SER A 215 -10.93 15.54 -8.50
C SER A 215 -10.33 15.80 -9.88
N ASP A 216 -9.64 16.93 -10.03
CA ASP A 216 -9.04 17.36 -11.30
C ASP A 216 -7.81 16.51 -11.69
N GLU A 217 -7.24 15.75 -10.75
CA GLU A 217 -6.09 14.86 -10.94
C GLU A 217 -6.51 13.38 -10.82
N PHE A 218 -7.81 13.07 -10.73
CA PHE A 218 -8.32 11.71 -10.51
C PHE A 218 -7.77 10.73 -11.55
N GLU A 219 -8.04 11.00 -12.83
CA GLU A 219 -7.62 10.10 -13.92
C GLU A 219 -6.09 10.01 -14.01
N LEU A 220 -5.38 11.09 -13.72
CA LEU A 220 -3.91 11.10 -13.69
C LEU A 220 -3.38 10.11 -12.64
N PHE A 221 -3.85 10.20 -11.40
CA PHE A 221 -3.42 9.29 -10.33
C PHE A 221 -3.84 7.85 -10.60
N PHE A 222 -5.09 7.66 -11.05
CA PHE A 222 -5.63 6.34 -11.37
C PHE A 222 -4.82 5.64 -12.48
N ARG A 223 -4.58 6.32 -13.61
CA ARG A 223 -3.79 5.77 -14.73
C ARG A 223 -2.30 5.60 -14.38
N THR A 224 -1.75 6.50 -13.55
CA THR A 224 -0.38 6.38 -13.05
C THR A 224 -0.20 5.12 -12.22
N LEU A 225 -1.11 4.86 -11.29
CA LEU A 225 -1.09 3.64 -10.48
C LEU A 225 -1.26 2.39 -11.35
N ASP A 226 -2.21 2.38 -12.28
CA ASP A 226 -2.44 1.24 -13.17
C ASP A 226 -1.18 0.89 -13.97
N ARG A 227 -0.58 1.87 -14.65
CA ARG A 227 0.63 1.68 -15.44
C ARG A 227 1.81 1.20 -14.58
N PHE A 228 1.93 1.75 -13.37
CA PHE A 228 2.96 1.35 -12.42
C PHE A 228 2.79 -0.11 -11.96
N LEU A 229 1.60 -0.49 -11.49
CA LEU A 229 1.32 -1.86 -11.03
C LEU A 229 1.44 -2.87 -12.18
N TYR A 230 0.93 -2.53 -13.36
CA TYR A 230 1.07 -3.34 -14.56
C TYR A 230 2.54 -3.61 -14.88
N GLN A 231 3.40 -2.58 -14.86
CA GLN A 231 4.83 -2.76 -15.11
C GLN A 231 5.50 -3.59 -14.01
N VAL A 232 5.20 -3.33 -12.73
CA VAL A 232 5.73 -4.12 -11.61
C VAL A 232 5.43 -5.59 -11.83
N LEU A 233 4.16 -5.95 -12.04
CA LEU A 233 3.71 -7.33 -12.22
C LEU A 233 4.35 -8.01 -13.44
N ASN A 234 4.58 -7.30 -14.54
CA ASN A 234 5.24 -7.86 -15.73
C ASN A 234 6.75 -8.03 -15.59
N LYS A 235 7.40 -7.28 -14.68
CA LYS A 235 8.87 -7.26 -14.57
C LYS A 235 9.40 -7.91 -13.30
N ILE A 236 8.54 -8.30 -12.36
CA ILE A 236 9.00 -9.02 -11.18
C ILE A 236 9.71 -10.31 -11.59
N ASN A 237 10.81 -10.63 -10.91
CA ASN A 237 11.44 -11.94 -11.07
C ASN A 237 10.63 -12.97 -10.26
N HIS A 238 9.78 -13.74 -10.94
CA HIS A 238 8.87 -14.70 -10.30
C HIS A 238 9.59 -15.85 -9.57
N GLU A 239 10.86 -16.11 -9.84
CA GLU A 239 11.63 -17.19 -9.22
C GLU A 239 12.27 -16.77 -7.88
N THR A 240 12.42 -15.47 -7.66
CA THR A 240 13.18 -14.94 -6.50
C THR A 240 12.39 -13.95 -5.67
N THR A 241 11.32 -13.37 -6.21
CA THR A 241 10.55 -12.32 -5.57
C THR A 241 9.10 -12.77 -5.33
N THR A 242 8.59 -12.47 -4.14
CA THR A 242 7.14 -12.47 -3.87
C THR A 242 6.67 -11.03 -3.77
N LEU A 243 5.79 -10.63 -4.68
CA LEU A 243 5.10 -9.35 -4.63
C LEU A 243 3.80 -9.51 -3.85
N ILE A 244 3.55 -8.56 -2.96
CA ILE A 244 2.28 -8.39 -2.28
C ILE A 244 1.84 -6.97 -2.52
N VAL A 245 0.63 -6.79 -3.07
CA VAL A 245 -0.09 -5.52 -3.09
C VAL A 245 -1.26 -5.67 -2.13
N CYS A 246 -1.43 -4.75 -1.18
CA CYS A 246 -2.54 -4.85 -0.23
C CYS A 246 -3.11 -3.47 0.10
N SER A 247 -4.37 -3.47 0.50
CA SER A 247 -5.06 -2.32 1.09
C SER A 247 -5.51 -2.62 2.52
N ASP A 248 -5.83 -1.56 3.25
CA ASP A 248 -6.31 -1.56 4.63
C ASP A 248 -7.83 -1.40 4.76
N HIS A 249 -8.51 -0.97 3.71
CA HIS A 249 -9.97 -0.88 3.65
C HIS A 249 -10.45 -0.63 2.22
N GLY A 250 -11.78 -0.64 2.02
CA GLY A 250 -12.42 -0.14 0.81
C GLY A 250 -12.68 1.37 0.86
N ASN A 251 -12.62 2.01 -0.30
CA ASN A 251 -12.98 3.40 -0.55
C ASN A 251 -13.12 3.62 -2.06
N LEU A 252 -12.00 3.54 -2.80
CA LEU A 252 -11.93 3.91 -4.22
C LEU A 252 -12.91 3.16 -5.13
N GLU A 253 -13.30 1.94 -4.76
CA GLU A 253 -14.23 1.12 -5.53
C GLU A 253 -15.68 1.62 -5.53
N ASP A 254 -16.01 2.65 -4.74
CA ASP A 254 -17.32 3.30 -4.72
C ASP A 254 -17.17 4.82 -4.51
N ILE A 255 -17.05 5.57 -5.60
CA ILE A 255 -16.94 7.04 -5.56
C ILE A 255 -18.30 7.76 -5.41
N SER A 256 -19.41 7.03 -5.24
CA SER A 256 -20.71 7.63 -4.96
C SER A 256 -20.80 8.17 -3.53
N ILE A 257 -20.00 7.61 -2.63
CA ILE A 257 -19.85 8.06 -1.24
C ILE A 257 -18.41 8.53 -1.01
N LYS A 258 -18.23 9.42 -0.03
CA LYS A 258 -16.91 9.92 0.35
C LYS A 258 -16.34 9.23 1.60
N SER A 259 -17.10 8.32 2.21
CA SER A 259 -16.62 7.53 3.35
C SER A 259 -15.95 6.26 2.87
N HIS A 260 -15.28 5.55 3.78
CA HIS A 260 -14.85 4.17 3.52
C HIS A 260 -16.07 3.26 3.34
N THR A 261 -15.83 2.05 2.81
CA THR A 261 -16.86 1.03 2.59
C THR A 261 -16.67 -0.16 3.54
N LEU A 262 -17.68 -1.04 3.60
CA LEU A 262 -17.56 -2.37 4.23
C LEU A 262 -17.08 -3.45 3.26
N ASN A 263 -16.69 -3.06 2.04
CA ASN A 263 -16.17 -4.02 1.08
C ASN A 263 -14.84 -4.61 1.61
N PRO A 264 -14.54 -5.87 1.29
CA PRO A 264 -13.24 -6.45 1.64
C PRO A 264 -12.12 -5.66 0.97
N ALA A 265 -11.01 -5.50 1.68
CA ALA A 265 -9.81 -4.88 1.14
C ALA A 265 -9.23 -5.76 0.01
N LEU A 266 -8.69 -5.12 -1.02
CA LEU A 266 -8.05 -5.80 -2.13
C LEU A 266 -6.65 -6.28 -1.75
N MET A 267 -6.33 -7.53 -2.09
CA MET A 267 -4.97 -8.07 -2.01
C MET A 267 -4.57 -8.78 -3.29
N ILE A 268 -3.32 -8.59 -3.71
CA ILE A 268 -2.68 -9.31 -4.83
C ILE A 268 -1.41 -9.96 -4.29
N ALA A 269 -1.24 -11.25 -4.54
CA ALA A 269 -0.01 -11.99 -4.33
C ALA A 269 0.54 -12.50 -5.66
N ALA A 270 1.81 -12.24 -5.96
CA ALA A 270 2.45 -12.68 -7.20
C ALA A 270 3.90 -13.18 -7.00
N GLY A 271 4.34 -14.16 -7.81
CA GLY A 271 5.72 -14.66 -7.80
C GLY A 271 5.96 -15.89 -6.90
N ARG A 272 7.20 -16.07 -6.41
CA ARG A 272 7.78 -17.36 -5.92
C ARG A 272 6.94 -18.11 -4.88
N LYS A 273 6.19 -17.39 -4.03
CA LYS A 273 5.37 -17.97 -2.95
C LYS A 273 3.98 -17.33 -2.86
N SER A 274 3.38 -16.96 -3.99
CA SER A 274 2.05 -16.30 -4.01
C SER A 274 0.93 -17.17 -3.43
N ASP A 275 0.89 -18.48 -3.73
CA ASP A 275 -0.11 -19.40 -3.17
C ASP A 275 -0.03 -19.49 -1.64
N SER A 276 1.18 -19.44 -1.05
CA SER A 276 1.34 -19.44 0.42
C SER A 276 0.72 -18.20 1.06
N ILE A 277 0.88 -17.03 0.43
CA ILE A 277 0.26 -15.79 0.91
C ILE A 277 -1.27 -15.88 0.81
N PHE A 278 -1.79 -16.35 -0.32
CA PHE A 278 -3.21 -16.51 -0.56
C PHE A 278 -3.87 -17.46 0.46
N ASN A 279 -3.25 -18.61 0.73
CA ASN A 279 -3.82 -19.62 1.63
C ASN A 279 -3.84 -19.17 3.10
N LYS A 280 -2.89 -18.33 3.52
CA LYS A 280 -2.72 -17.91 4.93
C LYS A 280 -3.38 -16.58 5.29
N THR A 281 -3.84 -15.80 4.30
CA THR A 281 -4.33 -14.43 4.53
C THR A 281 -5.83 -14.33 4.27
N LYS A 282 -6.61 -14.20 5.34
CA LYS A 282 -8.06 -13.97 5.31
C LYS A 282 -8.45 -12.61 5.89
N SER A 283 -7.65 -12.05 6.80
CA SER A 283 -7.85 -10.70 7.36
C SER A 283 -6.55 -9.88 7.39
N LEU A 284 -6.67 -8.56 7.56
CA LEU A 284 -5.51 -7.67 7.60
C LEU A 284 -4.48 -8.08 8.67
N SER A 285 -4.97 -8.55 9.82
CA SER A 285 -4.14 -9.01 10.94
C SER A 285 -3.22 -10.19 10.61
N GLN A 286 -3.50 -10.94 9.54
CA GLN A 286 -2.72 -12.11 9.14
C GLN A 286 -1.60 -11.77 8.15
N ILE A 287 -1.64 -10.59 7.51
CA ILE A 287 -0.71 -10.23 6.44
C ILE A 287 0.75 -10.30 6.91
N LYS A 288 1.08 -9.70 8.06
CA LYS A 288 2.45 -9.71 8.59
C LYS A 288 2.98 -11.14 8.75
N ASN A 289 2.22 -12.02 9.39
CA ASN A 289 2.68 -13.38 9.67
C ASN A 289 2.83 -14.17 8.36
N SER A 290 1.89 -14.04 7.43
CA SER A 290 2.00 -14.61 6.08
C SER A 290 3.29 -14.17 5.37
N VAL A 291 3.71 -12.91 5.54
CA VAL A 291 4.98 -12.40 4.97
C VAL A 291 6.20 -12.99 5.68
N LEU A 292 6.18 -13.09 7.01
CA LEU A 292 7.31 -13.62 7.77
C LEU A 292 7.52 -15.13 7.52
N ASP A 293 6.45 -15.88 7.31
CA ASP A 293 6.52 -17.31 6.94
C ASP A 293 7.21 -17.55 5.59
N LEU A 294 7.45 -16.51 4.78
CA LEU A 294 8.18 -16.67 3.51
C LEU A 294 9.70 -16.79 3.71
N ILE A 295 10.22 -16.29 4.82
CA ILE A 295 11.65 -16.27 5.15
C ILE A 295 12.06 -17.33 6.18
N ASP A 296 11.07 -17.98 6.80
CA ASP A 296 11.24 -19.21 7.58
C ASP A 296 11.25 -20.44 6.65
#